data_AF-A0A345Z4L9-F1
#
_entry.id   AF-A0A345Z4L9-F1
#
_cell.length_a   1.000
_cell.length_b   1.000
_cell.length_c   1.000
_cell.angle_alpha   90.00
_cell.angle_beta   90.00
_cell.angle_gamma   90.00
#
_symmetry.space_group_name_H-M   'P 1'
#
loop_
_entity.id
_entity.type
_entity.pdbx_description
1 polymer ?
#
loop_
_entity_poly.entity_id
_entity_poly.type
_entity_poly.pdbx_seq_one_letter_code
_entity_poly.pdbx_strand_id
1 'polypeptide(L)'
;MKQSFSVIFKFSLLRIIKSKVFIIISAIIIALILLIQILTMSLGQKIVFKTQIAMTFIIGLSIFWISFVNINNAIRIAIIDERSGLQSLQNRRGVKKSTQFFAKFLPLKIITTSFVLIVFMIFVFVTLMYPIPLKEFVVKNLSIGLFSLIAYDFLIFGLVFAISSKTKSLKKALPVGWVIMTMFMLFPLLGTIFFLFESSYDSNPKNIFNNYEISKHALQKTQNEKISFLNQLSESLEILENELMENITTDRPGWWEGKLYNERDIIDLFLRNGLITLLGDLIEKNQLITYLNYYLKNFDSSLANESIIINESKLKDTFEKSLYYQFVKSINIPSEGKRINNYHNSYFYKNFSGNWSKPQQLKEVIDNFRGFDNELGKISSSEISALIKTIKNIYDYEFSINLNRDVLEIYETDQNFDQNVFLNYQFWIDFSPYSPGSYLFNIINYKIIDSLKEPFNIDKSSFIFDSKYALNYQINPFMIFYEMAYFSGSNDPQSNHILTKNSVMPISGFTFYDLNSEGDLIYSKRPFIVWLNYLLFIGSGIMLTSFGYRYFNKQKSKSNMID
;
A
#
# COMPACT_ATOMS: atom_id res chain seq x y z
N MET A 1 7.98 -53.32 -1.16
CA MET A 1 7.27 -52.08 -0.74
C MET A 1 7.86 -50.81 -1.37
N LYS A 2 9.20 -50.60 -1.39
CA LYS A 2 9.84 -49.45 -2.05
C LYS A 2 9.59 -49.41 -3.57
N GLN A 3 9.73 -50.55 -4.27
CA GLN A 3 9.53 -50.63 -5.73
C GLN A 3 8.07 -50.36 -6.15
N SER A 4 7.09 -50.91 -5.41
CA SER A 4 5.67 -50.67 -5.67
C SER A 4 5.25 -49.21 -5.45
N PHE A 5 5.79 -48.54 -4.43
CA PHE A 5 5.56 -47.11 -4.21
C PHE A 5 6.13 -46.29 -5.36
N SER A 6 7.40 -46.53 -5.74
CA SER A 6 8.08 -45.81 -6.82
C SER A 6 7.34 -45.91 -8.16
N VAL A 7 6.87 -47.11 -8.51
CA VAL A 7 6.11 -47.33 -9.75
C VAL A 7 4.78 -46.56 -9.75
N ILE A 8 4.01 -46.61 -8.65
CA ILE A 8 2.74 -45.88 -8.54
C ILE A 8 2.99 -44.37 -8.53
N PHE A 9 4.00 -43.91 -7.82
CA PHE A 9 4.41 -42.51 -7.77
C PHE A 9 4.76 -41.98 -9.17
N LYS A 10 5.67 -42.67 -9.88
CA LYS A 10 6.08 -42.30 -11.24
C LYS A 10 4.90 -42.31 -12.19
N PHE A 11 4.04 -43.31 -12.11
CA PHE A 11 2.84 -43.41 -12.94
C PHE A 11 1.87 -42.26 -12.68
N SER A 12 1.59 -41.93 -11.41
CA SER A 12 0.72 -40.82 -11.02
C SER A 12 1.28 -39.47 -11.45
N LEU A 13 2.58 -39.24 -11.27
CA LEU A 13 3.27 -38.05 -11.73
C LEU A 13 3.17 -37.90 -13.25
N LEU A 14 3.57 -38.94 -14.00
CA LEU A 14 3.51 -38.97 -15.46
C LEU A 14 2.10 -38.71 -15.98
N ARG A 15 1.09 -39.28 -15.31
CA ARG A 15 -0.31 -39.10 -15.68
C ARG A 15 -0.76 -37.64 -15.57
N ILE A 16 -0.30 -36.90 -14.56
CA ILE A 16 -0.63 -35.47 -14.42
C ILE A 16 0.13 -34.66 -15.47
N ILE A 17 1.46 -34.80 -15.54
CA ILE A 17 2.30 -33.94 -16.40
C ILE A 17 2.10 -34.20 -17.90
N LYS A 18 1.69 -35.42 -18.31
CA LYS A 18 1.40 -35.75 -19.71
C LYS A 18 -0.05 -35.44 -20.12
N SER A 19 -0.89 -34.98 -19.20
CA SER A 19 -2.26 -34.60 -19.53
C SER A 19 -2.26 -33.34 -20.40
N LYS A 20 -2.79 -33.43 -21.63
CA LYS A 20 -2.91 -32.28 -22.54
C LYS A 20 -3.68 -31.12 -21.89
N VAL A 21 -4.76 -31.44 -21.18
CA VAL A 21 -5.58 -30.45 -20.46
C VAL A 21 -4.78 -29.76 -19.37
N PHE A 22 -3.97 -30.51 -18.60
CA PHE A 22 -3.09 -29.93 -17.58
C PHE A 22 -2.07 -28.98 -18.20
N ILE A 23 -1.40 -29.38 -19.28
CA ILE A 23 -0.40 -28.56 -19.97
C ILE A 23 -1.02 -27.27 -20.49
N ILE A 24 -2.15 -27.37 -21.21
CA ILE A 24 -2.83 -26.21 -21.82
C ILE A 24 -3.28 -25.22 -20.75
N ILE A 25 -3.98 -25.69 -19.70
CA ILE A 25 -4.48 -24.81 -18.62
C ILE A 25 -3.31 -24.16 -17.87
N SER A 26 -2.24 -24.92 -17.59
CA SER A 26 -1.05 -24.37 -16.92
C SER A 26 -0.38 -23.28 -17.76
N ALA A 27 -0.21 -23.52 -19.06
CA ALA A 27 0.40 -22.56 -19.97
C ALA A 27 -0.42 -21.26 -20.04
N ILE A 28 -1.74 -21.37 -20.20
CA ILE A 28 -2.64 -20.20 -20.24
C ILE A 28 -2.55 -19.41 -18.94
N ILE A 29 -2.60 -20.07 -17.79
CA ILE A 29 -2.61 -19.38 -16.49
C ILE A 29 -1.27 -18.73 -16.19
N ILE A 30 -0.15 -19.39 -16.47
CA ILE A 30 1.18 -18.79 -16.33
C ILE A 30 1.33 -17.57 -17.25
N ALA A 31 0.86 -17.65 -18.50
CA ALA A 31 0.89 -16.53 -19.43
C ALA A 31 0.05 -15.34 -18.94
N LEU A 32 -1.16 -15.60 -18.41
CA LEU A 32 -2.02 -14.56 -17.84
C LEU A 32 -1.40 -13.91 -16.60
N ILE A 33 -0.82 -14.70 -15.69
CA ILE A 33 -0.12 -14.18 -14.50
C ILE A 33 1.04 -13.27 -14.92
N LEU A 34 1.84 -13.70 -15.88
CA LEU A 34 2.94 -12.91 -16.41
C LEU A 34 2.45 -11.60 -17.05
N LEU A 35 1.42 -11.68 -17.89
CA LEU A 35 0.81 -10.52 -18.56
C LEU A 35 0.27 -9.50 -17.56
N ILE A 36 -0.51 -9.94 -16.58
CA ILE A 36 -1.09 -9.07 -15.54
C ILE A 36 0.02 -8.35 -14.76
N GLN A 37 1.08 -9.07 -14.39
CA GLN A 37 2.19 -8.48 -13.65
C GLN A 37 2.93 -7.42 -14.49
N ILE A 38 3.22 -7.72 -15.76
CA ILE A 38 3.88 -6.78 -16.69
C ILE A 38 3.03 -5.52 -16.89
N LEU A 39 1.73 -5.68 -17.17
CA LEU A 39 0.81 -4.55 -17.37
C LEU A 39 0.77 -3.68 -16.12
N THR A 40 0.64 -4.29 -14.94
CA THR A 40 0.57 -3.56 -13.67
C THR A 40 1.84 -2.75 -13.41
N MET A 41 3.02 -3.36 -13.62
CA MET A 41 4.32 -2.70 -13.37
C MET A 41 4.65 -1.61 -14.40
N SER A 42 4.11 -1.69 -15.62
CA SER A 42 4.26 -0.66 -16.65
C SER A 42 3.45 0.62 -16.38
N LEU A 43 2.33 0.54 -15.65
CA LEU A 43 1.42 1.66 -15.41
C LEU A 43 1.85 2.44 -14.15
N GLY A 44 2.92 3.22 -14.26
CA GLY A 44 3.72 3.80 -13.16
C GLY A 44 3.08 4.88 -12.26
N GLN A 45 1.88 4.66 -11.72
CA GLN A 45 1.23 5.51 -10.71
C GLN A 45 0.43 4.64 -9.73
N LYS A 46 0.26 5.03 -8.46
CA LYS A 46 -0.42 4.24 -7.40
C LYS A 46 0.11 2.79 -7.30
N ILE A 47 1.43 2.63 -7.24
CA ILE A 47 2.06 1.31 -7.41
C ILE A 47 1.56 0.27 -6.41
N VAL A 48 1.38 0.63 -5.13
CA VAL A 48 0.95 -0.31 -4.09
C VAL A 48 -0.47 -0.81 -4.38
N PHE A 49 -1.42 0.11 -4.57
CA PHE A 49 -2.81 -0.24 -4.93
C PHE A 49 -2.89 -1.11 -6.19
N LYS A 50 -2.20 -0.71 -7.27
CA LYS A 50 -2.16 -1.49 -8.51
C LYS A 50 -1.56 -2.87 -8.31
N THR A 51 -0.49 -2.97 -7.52
CA THR A 51 0.13 -4.26 -7.18
C THR A 51 -0.82 -5.15 -6.37
N GLN A 52 -1.59 -4.59 -5.43
CA GLN A 52 -2.60 -5.36 -4.70
C GLN A 52 -3.74 -5.84 -5.62
N ILE A 53 -4.17 -5.03 -6.59
CA ILE A 53 -5.12 -5.46 -7.63
C ILE A 53 -4.54 -6.62 -8.44
N ALA A 54 -3.32 -6.48 -8.95
CA ALA A 54 -2.66 -7.53 -9.70
C ALA A 54 -2.54 -8.82 -8.88
N MET A 55 -2.15 -8.68 -7.61
CA MET A 55 -2.06 -9.78 -6.66
C MET A 55 -3.40 -10.47 -6.45
N THR A 56 -4.51 -9.72 -6.37
CA THR A 56 -5.88 -10.28 -6.33
C THR A 56 -6.12 -11.22 -7.52
N PHE A 57 -5.85 -10.75 -8.74
CA PHE A 57 -6.06 -11.55 -9.95
C PHE A 57 -5.10 -12.74 -10.03
N ILE A 58 -3.82 -12.56 -9.68
CA ILE A 58 -2.82 -13.63 -9.67
C ILE A 58 -3.21 -14.73 -8.68
N ILE A 59 -3.63 -14.35 -7.46
CA ILE A 59 -4.11 -15.30 -6.44
C ILE A 59 -5.39 -15.97 -6.93
N GLY A 60 -6.34 -15.24 -7.51
CA GLY A 60 -7.58 -15.81 -8.06
C GLY A 60 -7.33 -16.85 -9.16
N LEU A 61 -6.46 -16.54 -10.13
CA LEU A 61 -6.03 -17.48 -11.18
C LEU A 61 -5.29 -18.69 -10.60
N SER A 62 -4.48 -18.48 -9.56
CA SER A 62 -3.76 -19.54 -8.88
C SER A 62 -4.70 -20.45 -8.08
N ILE A 63 -5.70 -19.90 -7.40
CA ILE A 63 -6.78 -20.64 -6.71
C ILE A 63 -7.52 -21.52 -7.72
N PHE A 64 -7.87 -20.98 -8.89
CA PHE A 64 -8.50 -21.75 -9.95
C PHE A 64 -7.62 -22.93 -10.40
N TRP A 65 -6.34 -22.67 -10.69
CA TRP A 65 -5.41 -23.71 -11.13
C TRP A 65 -5.19 -24.79 -10.07
N ILE A 66 -4.91 -24.38 -8.82
CA ILE A 66 -4.70 -25.30 -7.68
C ILE A 66 -5.94 -26.14 -7.43
N SER A 67 -7.12 -25.54 -7.50
CA SER A 67 -8.40 -26.26 -7.35
C SER A 67 -8.63 -27.24 -8.47
N PHE A 68 -8.42 -26.83 -9.72
CA PHE A 68 -8.54 -27.71 -10.87
C PHE A 68 -7.66 -28.96 -10.71
N VAL A 69 -6.40 -28.79 -10.31
CA VAL A 69 -5.47 -29.91 -10.13
C VAL A 69 -5.87 -30.77 -8.92
N ASN A 70 -6.19 -30.18 -7.77
CA ASN A 70 -6.58 -30.94 -6.57
C ASN A 70 -7.92 -31.66 -6.71
N ILE A 71 -8.96 -30.99 -7.21
CA ILE A 71 -10.31 -31.56 -7.35
C ILE A 71 -10.25 -32.80 -8.25
N ASN A 72 -9.66 -32.66 -9.44
CA ASN A 72 -9.57 -33.75 -10.41
C ASN A 72 -8.76 -34.93 -9.88
N ASN A 73 -7.63 -34.67 -9.20
CA ASN A 73 -6.79 -35.75 -8.68
C ASN A 73 -7.37 -36.39 -7.41
N ALA A 74 -7.95 -35.64 -6.48
CA ALA A 74 -8.61 -36.17 -5.30
C ALA A 74 -9.79 -37.08 -5.67
N ILE A 75 -10.64 -36.63 -6.61
CA ILE A 75 -11.74 -37.43 -7.15
C ILE A 75 -11.21 -38.69 -7.86
N ARG A 76 -10.12 -38.56 -8.63
CA ARG A 76 -9.53 -39.69 -9.33
C ARG A 76 -9.00 -40.74 -8.36
N ILE A 77 -8.27 -40.32 -7.33
CA ILE A 77 -7.73 -41.19 -6.28
C ILE A 77 -8.87 -41.90 -5.54
N ALA A 78 -9.92 -41.17 -5.16
CA ALA A 78 -10.98 -41.68 -4.31
C ALA A 78 -12.09 -42.45 -5.05
N ILE A 79 -12.33 -42.18 -6.34
CA ILE A 79 -13.51 -42.70 -7.06
C ILE A 79 -13.12 -43.35 -8.39
N ILE A 80 -12.38 -42.66 -9.26
CA ILE A 80 -12.16 -43.12 -10.64
C ILE A 80 -11.23 -44.34 -10.68
N ASP A 81 -10.13 -44.33 -9.93
CA ASP A 81 -9.18 -45.45 -9.89
C ASP A 81 -9.81 -46.71 -9.28
N GLU A 82 -10.81 -46.54 -8.41
CA GLU A 82 -11.63 -47.65 -7.89
C GLU A 82 -12.58 -48.19 -8.97
N ARG A 83 -13.34 -47.30 -9.62
CA ARG A 83 -14.30 -47.69 -10.69
C ARG A 83 -13.64 -48.30 -11.93
N SER A 84 -12.44 -47.85 -12.27
CA SER A 84 -11.66 -48.37 -13.40
C SER A 84 -10.93 -49.69 -13.10
N GLY A 85 -11.03 -50.21 -11.87
CA GLY A 85 -10.35 -51.44 -11.46
C GLY A 85 -8.84 -51.31 -11.21
N LEU A 86 -8.26 -50.13 -11.43
CA LEU A 86 -6.83 -49.87 -11.24
C LEU A 86 -6.42 -50.08 -9.77
N GLN A 87 -7.27 -49.67 -8.83
CA GLN A 87 -7.04 -49.90 -7.41
C GLN A 87 -7.18 -51.38 -7.03
N SER A 88 -8.10 -52.11 -7.66
CA SER A 88 -8.27 -53.56 -7.47
C SER A 88 -7.03 -54.34 -7.93
N LEU A 89 -6.47 -53.99 -9.10
CA LEU A 89 -5.22 -54.55 -9.60
C LEU A 89 -4.05 -54.29 -8.64
N GLN A 90 -3.95 -53.10 -8.07
CA GLN A 90 -2.93 -52.76 -7.08
C GLN A 90 -3.09 -53.57 -5.78
N ASN A 91 -4.32 -53.76 -5.31
CA ASN A 91 -4.62 -54.59 -4.14
C ASN A 91 -4.23 -56.07 -4.38
N ARG A 92 -4.57 -56.63 -5.56
CA ARG A 92 -4.21 -58.01 -5.95
C ARG A 92 -2.69 -58.24 -6.02
N ARG A 93 -1.93 -57.19 -6.34
CA ARG A 93 -0.45 -57.20 -6.30
C ARG A 93 0.12 -56.95 -4.89
N GLY A 94 -0.70 -57.03 -3.84
CA GLY A 94 -0.27 -56.90 -2.44
C GLY A 94 0.06 -55.46 -2.00
N VAL A 95 -0.32 -54.44 -2.77
CA VAL A 95 -0.01 -53.04 -2.40
C VAL A 95 -1.03 -52.53 -1.37
N LYS A 96 -0.55 -52.18 -0.17
CA LYS A 96 -1.38 -51.56 0.89
C LYS A 96 -2.01 -50.25 0.41
N LYS A 97 -3.26 -49.98 0.81
CA LYS A 97 -3.96 -48.73 0.49
C LYS A 97 -3.24 -47.48 0.99
N SER A 98 -2.56 -47.56 2.13
CA SER A 98 -1.72 -46.48 2.64
C SER A 98 -0.64 -46.09 1.63
N THR A 99 0.07 -47.08 1.09
CA THR A 99 1.07 -46.89 0.03
C THR A 99 0.44 -46.31 -1.23
N GLN A 100 -0.75 -46.77 -1.63
CA GLN A 100 -1.46 -46.22 -2.79
C GLN A 100 -1.84 -44.75 -2.60
N PHE A 101 -2.33 -44.37 -1.41
CA PHE A 101 -2.70 -43.00 -1.10
C PHE A 101 -1.48 -42.07 -1.18
N PHE A 102 -0.42 -42.36 -0.41
CA PHE A 102 0.76 -41.50 -0.38
C PHE A 102 1.50 -41.44 -1.71
N ALA A 103 1.54 -42.54 -2.47
CA ALA A 103 2.14 -42.56 -3.80
C ALA A 103 1.37 -41.71 -4.83
N LYS A 104 0.09 -41.39 -4.57
CA LYS A 104 -0.72 -40.52 -5.45
C LYS A 104 -0.83 -39.08 -4.91
N PHE A 105 -0.82 -38.91 -3.58
CA PHE A 105 -0.84 -37.62 -2.90
C PHE A 105 0.46 -36.83 -3.07
N LEU A 106 1.62 -37.47 -2.91
CA LEU A 106 2.90 -36.78 -2.92
C LEU A 106 3.23 -36.13 -4.28
N PRO A 107 3.07 -36.80 -5.45
CA PRO A 107 3.24 -36.14 -6.74
C PRO A 107 2.37 -34.91 -6.93
N LEU A 108 1.12 -34.96 -6.43
CA LEU A 108 0.19 -33.84 -6.51
C LEU A 108 0.70 -32.63 -5.73
N LYS A 109 1.14 -32.83 -4.48
CA LYS A 109 1.69 -31.74 -3.65
C LYS A 109 3.00 -31.17 -4.20
N ILE A 110 3.85 -32.02 -4.82
CA ILE A 110 5.04 -31.54 -5.53
C ILE A 110 4.63 -30.60 -6.68
N ILE A 111 3.65 -30.99 -7.49
CA ILE A 111 3.18 -30.18 -8.62
C ILE A 111 2.55 -28.86 -8.15
N THR A 112 1.67 -28.89 -7.15
CA THR A 112 1.00 -27.67 -6.66
C THR A 112 1.96 -26.72 -5.95
N THR A 113 2.87 -27.25 -5.12
CA THR A 113 3.91 -26.42 -4.47
C THR A 113 4.87 -25.83 -5.48
N SER A 114 5.30 -26.59 -6.49
CA SER A 114 6.16 -26.09 -7.57
C SER A 114 5.48 -24.96 -8.36
N PHE A 115 4.19 -25.07 -8.63
CA PHE A 115 3.42 -24.00 -9.27
C PHE A 115 3.41 -22.72 -8.42
N VAL A 116 3.14 -22.82 -7.11
CA VAL A 116 3.19 -21.65 -6.21
C VAL A 116 4.58 -20.99 -6.21
N LEU A 117 5.65 -21.79 -6.18
CA LEU A 117 7.02 -21.28 -6.27
C LEU A 117 7.29 -20.58 -7.60
N ILE A 118 6.77 -21.10 -8.71
CA ILE A 118 6.88 -20.44 -10.03
C ILE A 118 6.15 -19.10 -10.03
N VAL A 119 4.93 -19.03 -9.49
CA VAL A 119 4.16 -17.78 -9.39
C VAL A 119 4.90 -16.75 -8.52
N PHE A 120 5.45 -17.19 -7.39
CA PHE A 120 6.31 -16.36 -6.53
C PHE A 120 7.53 -15.83 -7.27
N MET A 121 8.25 -16.69 -7.99
CA MET A 121 9.40 -16.28 -8.79
C MET A 121 9.02 -15.28 -9.87
N ILE A 122 7.94 -15.52 -10.64
CA ILE A 122 7.45 -14.58 -11.66
C ILE A 122 7.16 -13.22 -11.02
N PHE A 123 6.44 -13.19 -9.90
CA PHE A 123 6.11 -11.95 -9.21
C PHE A 123 7.36 -11.17 -8.79
N VAL A 124 8.33 -11.83 -8.16
CA VAL A 124 9.58 -11.19 -7.72
C VAL A 124 10.43 -10.74 -8.90
N PHE A 125 10.67 -11.60 -9.89
CA PHE A 125 11.50 -11.25 -11.05
C PHE A 125 10.94 -10.07 -11.84
N VAL A 126 9.64 -10.07 -12.14
CA VAL A 126 9.02 -8.93 -12.85
C VAL A 126 9.11 -7.67 -12.01
N THR A 127 8.82 -7.73 -10.70
CA THR A 127 8.92 -6.56 -9.82
C THR A 127 10.33 -5.96 -9.80
N LEU A 128 11.38 -6.81 -9.82
CA LEU A 128 12.78 -6.36 -9.81
C LEU A 128 13.24 -5.77 -11.15
N MET A 129 12.62 -6.17 -12.27
CA MET A 129 12.97 -5.64 -13.60
C MET A 129 12.48 -4.22 -13.85
N TYR A 130 11.42 -3.77 -13.17
CA TYR A 130 10.84 -2.44 -13.37
C TYR A 130 11.32 -1.43 -12.31
N PRO A 131 11.65 -0.19 -12.69
CA PRO A 131 12.09 0.85 -11.76
C PRO A 131 10.90 1.49 -11.02
N ILE A 132 10.17 0.70 -10.23
CA ILE A 132 8.99 1.18 -9.50
C ILE A 132 9.34 1.78 -8.12
N PRO A 133 8.52 2.72 -7.59
CA PRO A 133 8.60 3.09 -6.17
C PRO A 133 8.32 1.92 -5.26
N LEU A 134 9.02 1.92 -4.12
CA LEU A 134 8.84 0.93 -3.06
C LEU A 134 8.99 -0.53 -3.53
N LYS A 135 9.85 -0.80 -4.53
CA LYS A 135 10.13 -2.17 -5.01
C LYS A 135 10.49 -3.12 -3.86
N GLU A 136 11.28 -2.65 -2.89
CA GLU A 136 11.68 -3.44 -1.74
C GLU A 136 10.50 -3.77 -0.84
N PHE A 137 9.60 -2.81 -0.62
CA PHE A 137 8.38 -3.02 0.14
C PHE A 137 7.49 -4.06 -0.54
N VAL A 138 7.28 -3.95 -1.85
CA VAL A 138 6.46 -4.90 -2.63
C VAL A 138 7.03 -6.32 -2.51
N VAL A 139 8.34 -6.47 -2.70
CA VAL A 139 9.00 -7.78 -2.58
C VAL A 139 8.95 -8.30 -1.14
N LYS A 140 9.34 -7.50 -0.14
CA LYS A 140 9.40 -7.94 1.26
C LYS A 140 8.02 -8.21 1.87
N ASN A 141 7.00 -7.45 1.49
CA ASN A 141 5.69 -7.51 2.14
C ASN A 141 4.61 -8.26 1.33
N LEU A 142 4.44 -7.92 0.05
CA LEU A 142 3.37 -8.49 -0.77
C LEU A 142 3.74 -9.87 -1.33
N SER A 143 4.98 -10.10 -1.77
CA SER A 143 5.34 -11.37 -2.40
C SER A 143 5.17 -12.59 -1.47
N ILE A 144 5.40 -12.41 -0.16
CA ILE A 144 5.25 -13.47 0.85
C ILE A 144 3.80 -13.94 0.93
N GLY A 145 2.83 -13.06 0.66
CA GLY A 145 1.42 -13.39 0.63
C GLY A 145 1.02 -14.43 -0.42
N LEU A 146 1.83 -14.65 -1.46
CA LEU A 146 1.61 -15.73 -2.44
C LEU A 146 1.70 -17.12 -1.80
N PHE A 147 2.39 -17.27 -0.66
CA PHE A 147 2.44 -18.53 0.07
C PHE A 147 1.10 -18.90 0.72
N SER A 148 0.14 -17.98 0.83
CA SER A 148 -1.26 -18.29 1.23
C SER A 148 -1.88 -19.37 0.33
N LEU A 149 -1.42 -19.48 -0.92
CA LEU A 149 -1.83 -20.52 -1.87
C LEU A 149 -1.45 -21.93 -1.39
N ILE A 150 -0.40 -22.10 -0.60
CA ILE A 150 -0.04 -23.40 0.01
C ILE A 150 -1.09 -23.78 1.05
N ALA A 151 -1.48 -22.84 1.92
CA ALA A 151 -2.52 -23.08 2.91
C ALA A 151 -3.85 -23.46 2.24
N TYR A 152 -4.20 -22.75 1.15
CA TYR A 152 -5.35 -23.09 0.32
C TYR A 152 -5.23 -24.48 -0.34
N ASP A 153 -4.07 -24.84 -0.88
CA ASP A 153 -3.79 -26.14 -1.53
C ASP A 153 -4.06 -27.33 -0.58
N PHE A 154 -3.69 -27.21 0.69
CA PHE A 154 -4.00 -28.23 1.70
C PHE A 154 -5.49 -28.28 2.02
N LEU A 155 -6.14 -27.13 2.19
CA LEU A 155 -7.56 -27.04 2.52
C LEU A 155 -8.44 -27.66 1.43
N ILE A 156 -8.28 -27.23 0.17
CA ILE A 156 -9.12 -27.69 -0.95
C ILE A 156 -8.91 -29.17 -1.23
N PHE A 157 -7.67 -29.67 -1.16
CA PHE A 157 -7.41 -31.10 -1.30
C PHE A 157 -8.09 -31.91 -0.21
N GLY A 158 -7.88 -31.53 1.05
CA GLY A 158 -8.43 -32.25 2.20
C GLY A 158 -9.94 -32.32 2.16
N LEU A 159 -10.60 -31.20 1.86
CA LEU A 159 -12.05 -31.13 1.77
C LEU A 159 -12.59 -32.00 0.64
N VAL A 160 -12.08 -31.86 -0.58
CA VAL A 160 -12.57 -32.62 -1.73
C VAL A 160 -12.28 -34.11 -1.56
N PHE A 161 -11.11 -34.46 -1.02
CA PHE A 161 -10.75 -35.85 -0.75
C PHE A 161 -11.64 -36.49 0.33
N ALA A 162 -11.96 -35.74 1.40
CA ALA A 162 -12.88 -36.19 2.44
C ALA A 162 -14.28 -36.49 1.88
N ILE A 163 -14.85 -35.55 1.12
CA ILE A 163 -16.17 -35.70 0.53
C ILE A 163 -16.18 -36.81 -0.51
N SER A 164 -15.17 -36.87 -1.38
CA SER A 164 -15.05 -37.91 -2.42
C SER A 164 -14.95 -39.29 -1.81
N SER A 165 -14.12 -39.46 -0.77
CA SER A 165 -13.92 -40.74 -0.09
C SER A 165 -15.13 -41.17 0.72
N LYS A 166 -15.88 -40.23 1.30
CA LYS A 166 -17.12 -40.54 2.06
C LYS A 166 -18.29 -40.87 1.15
N THR A 167 -18.51 -40.07 0.10
CA THR A 167 -19.74 -40.15 -0.71
C THR A 167 -19.63 -41.06 -1.92
N LYS A 168 -18.42 -41.27 -2.45
CA LYS A 168 -18.15 -42.04 -3.68
C LYS A 168 -18.96 -41.60 -4.91
N SER A 169 -19.44 -40.36 -4.89
CA SER A 169 -20.29 -39.78 -5.93
C SER A 169 -19.62 -38.58 -6.58
N LEU A 170 -19.32 -38.71 -7.88
CA LEU A 170 -18.86 -37.60 -8.71
C LEU A 170 -19.82 -36.42 -8.67
N LYS A 171 -21.14 -36.70 -8.69
CA LYS A 171 -22.20 -35.70 -8.66
C LYS A 171 -22.23 -34.87 -7.37
N LYS A 172 -21.65 -35.38 -6.27
CA LYS A 172 -21.58 -34.66 -4.99
C LYS A 172 -20.22 -34.00 -4.78
N ALA A 173 -19.13 -34.72 -5.05
CA ALA A 173 -17.79 -34.23 -4.76
C ALA A 173 -17.33 -33.10 -5.70
N LEU A 174 -17.68 -33.19 -6.98
CA LEU A 174 -17.22 -32.22 -7.98
C LEU A 174 -17.86 -30.84 -7.77
N PRO A 175 -19.20 -30.69 -7.67
CA PRO A 175 -19.81 -29.37 -7.47
C PRO A 175 -19.34 -28.68 -6.19
N VAL A 176 -19.20 -29.41 -5.07
CA VAL A 176 -18.76 -28.83 -3.80
C VAL A 176 -17.35 -28.24 -3.91
N GLY A 177 -16.43 -28.96 -4.56
CA GLY A 177 -15.08 -28.45 -4.80
C GLY A 177 -15.08 -27.15 -5.62
N TRP A 178 -15.89 -27.11 -6.69
CA TRP A 178 -15.99 -25.92 -7.55
C TRP A 178 -16.66 -24.73 -6.86
N VAL A 179 -17.71 -24.95 -6.06
CA VAL A 179 -18.37 -23.88 -5.28
C VAL A 179 -17.37 -23.24 -4.30
N ILE A 180 -16.62 -24.06 -3.57
CA ILE A 180 -15.63 -23.56 -2.61
C ILE A 180 -14.51 -22.82 -3.33
N MET A 181 -14.03 -23.33 -4.48
CA MET A 181 -13.09 -22.60 -5.31
C MET A 181 -13.63 -21.22 -5.69
N THR A 182 -14.85 -21.12 -6.21
CA THR A 182 -15.45 -19.84 -6.61
C THR A 182 -15.56 -18.87 -5.44
N MET A 183 -15.98 -19.35 -4.26
CA MET A 183 -16.03 -18.50 -3.06
C MET A 183 -14.64 -17.96 -2.68
N PHE A 184 -13.60 -18.80 -2.73
CA PHE A 184 -12.23 -18.36 -2.46
C PHE A 184 -11.64 -17.48 -3.57
N MET A 185 -12.06 -17.61 -4.82
CA MET A 185 -11.68 -16.63 -5.86
C MET A 185 -12.28 -15.25 -5.58
N LEU A 186 -13.45 -15.21 -4.92
CA LEU A 186 -14.13 -14.00 -4.48
C LEU A 186 -13.70 -13.57 -3.07
N PHE A 187 -12.58 -14.07 -2.53
CA PHE A 187 -12.11 -13.72 -1.19
C PHE A 187 -11.97 -12.21 -0.93
N PRO A 188 -11.57 -11.34 -1.88
CA PRO A 188 -11.46 -9.92 -1.60
C PRO A 188 -12.84 -9.32 -1.35
N LEU A 189 -13.87 -9.76 -2.08
CA LEU A 189 -15.23 -9.30 -1.88
C LEU A 189 -15.83 -9.90 -0.60
N LEU A 190 -15.79 -11.22 -0.44
CA LEU A 190 -16.41 -11.92 0.70
C LEU A 190 -15.69 -11.66 2.03
N GLY A 191 -14.40 -11.35 2.00
CA GLY A 191 -13.63 -10.99 3.19
C GLY A 191 -13.99 -9.60 3.71
N THR A 192 -14.14 -8.64 2.79
CA THR A 192 -14.35 -7.23 3.15
C THR A 192 -15.82 -6.81 3.12
N ILE A 193 -16.75 -7.70 2.77
CA ILE A 193 -18.18 -7.38 2.59
C ILE A 193 -18.79 -6.69 3.81
N PHE A 194 -18.37 -7.06 5.02
CA PHE A 194 -18.85 -6.43 6.26
C PHE A 194 -18.45 -4.96 6.39
N PHE A 195 -17.35 -4.54 5.78
CA PHE A 195 -16.92 -3.14 5.77
C PHE A 195 -17.64 -2.30 4.70
N LEU A 196 -18.27 -2.94 3.70
CA LEU A 196 -19.01 -2.26 2.62
C LEU A 196 -20.43 -1.84 3.04
N PHE A 197 -21.03 -2.54 4.00
CA PHE A 197 -22.43 -2.35 4.38
C PHE A 197 -22.63 -1.56 5.68
N GLU A 198 -21.57 -1.15 6.37
CA GLU A 198 -21.70 -0.32 7.58
C GLU A 198 -21.71 1.17 7.18
N SER A 199 -22.81 1.87 7.50
CA SER A 199 -23.07 3.26 7.16
C SER A 199 -22.31 4.28 8.01
N SER A 200 -21.41 3.85 8.90
CA SER A 200 -20.66 4.70 9.85
C SER A 200 -19.28 5.11 9.33
N TYR A 201 -19.15 5.33 8.01
CA TYR A 201 -17.96 5.97 7.43
C TYR A 201 -17.70 7.39 7.96
N ASP A 202 -18.71 8.04 8.56
CA ASP A 202 -18.55 9.34 9.22
C ASP A 202 -17.81 9.27 10.57
N SER A 203 -17.60 8.07 11.11
CA SER A 203 -16.75 7.88 12.31
C SER A 203 -15.35 7.39 11.92
N ASN A 204 -14.69 8.06 10.97
CA ASN A 204 -13.28 7.82 10.71
C ASN A 204 -12.52 7.94 12.05
N PRO A 205 -11.89 6.85 12.55
CA PRO A 205 -11.22 6.89 13.83
C PRO A 205 -10.10 7.92 13.75
N LYS A 206 -10.17 8.95 14.60
CA LYS A 206 -9.24 10.09 14.55
C LYS A 206 -7.80 9.69 14.91
N ASN A 207 -7.62 8.58 15.64
CA ASN A 207 -6.33 8.08 16.10
C ASN A 207 -5.76 6.91 15.27
N ILE A 208 -6.01 6.88 13.95
CA ILE A 208 -5.33 5.94 13.04
C ILE A 208 -3.89 6.39 12.83
N PHE A 209 -2.97 5.42 12.71
CA PHE A 209 -1.58 5.64 12.30
C PHE A 209 -1.46 6.65 11.15
N ASN A 210 -0.58 7.66 11.32
CA ASN A 210 -0.23 8.66 10.32
C ASN A 210 1.30 8.87 10.33
N ASN A 211 1.94 8.80 9.16
CA ASN A 211 3.41 8.96 9.06
C ASN A 211 3.88 10.37 9.46
N TYR A 212 3.07 11.41 9.23
CA TYR A 212 3.40 12.78 9.62
C TYR A 212 3.52 12.90 11.14
N GLU A 213 2.50 12.43 11.86
CA GLU A 213 2.45 12.47 13.33
C GLU A 213 3.63 11.76 13.99
N ILE A 214 4.02 10.61 13.46
CA ILE A 214 5.16 9.84 14.00
C ILE A 214 6.48 10.54 13.71
N SER A 215 6.62 11.07 12.50
CA SER A 215 7.86 11.75 12.12
C SER A 215 8.01 13.07 12.89
N LYS A 216 6.89 13.73 13.18
CA LYS A 216 6.80 14.90 14.06
C LYS A 216 7.15 14.55 15.51
N HIS A 217 6.55 13.50 16.08
CA HIS A 217 6.86 13.02 17.44
C HIS A 217 8.34 12.63 17.60
N ALA A 218 8.90 11.94 16.60
CA ALA A 218 10.31 11.59 16.59
C ALA A 218 11.22 12.83 16.56
N LEU A 219 10.80 13.89 15.86
CA LEU A 219 11.52 15.16 15.81
C LEU A 219 11.42 15.92 17.14
N GLN A 220 10.24 15.97 17.77
CA GLN A 220 10.03 16.57 19.09
C GLN A 220 10.98 16.01 20.14
N LYS A 221 11.25 14.70 20.13
CA LYS A 221 12.18 14.05 21.06
C LYS A 221 13.65 14.45 20.91
N THR A 222 14.01 15.09 19.80
CA THR A 222 15.37 15.62 19.62
C THR A 222 15.55 16.98 20.30
N GLN A 223 14.47 17.58 20.79
CA GLN A 223 14.42 18.91 21.38
C GLN A 223 14.68 18.83 22.90
N ASN A 224 15.91 18.53 23.30
CA ASN A 224 16.24 18.24 24.71
C ASN A 224 16.67 19.43 25.58
N GLU A 225 16.54 20.69 25.12
CA GLU A 225 16.81 21.87 25.96
C GLU A 225 15.91 23.07 25.61
N LYS A 226 15.83 24.03 26.54
CA LYS A 226 14.99 25.24 26.53
C LYS A 226 15.09 26.11 25.26
N ILE A 227 16.06 25.89 24.38
CA ILE A 227 16.17 26.53 23.06
C ILE A 227 16.80 25.53 22.09
N SER A 228 15.99 24.97 21.19
CA SER A 228 16.42 24.11 20.09
C SER A 228 16.05 24.79 18.77
N PHE A 229 16.89 24.65 17.74
CA PHE A 229 16.75 25.41 16.50
C PHE A 229 15.42 25.13 15.80
N LEU A 230 14.95 23.88 15.82
CA LEU A 230 13.67 23.51 15.21
C LEU A 230 12.47 24.12 15.96
N ASN A 231 12.58 24.28 17.28
CA ASN A 231 11.60 25.03 18.06
C ASN A 231 11.59 26.51 17.68
N GLN A 232 12.76 27.16 17.53
CA GLN A 232 12.80 28.55 17.07
C GLN A 232 12.22 28.71 15.66
N LEU A 233 12.47 27.74 14.77
CA LEU A 233 11.86 27.70 13.44
C LEU A 233 10.33 27.60 13.50
N SER A 234 9.79 26.77 14.40
CA SER A 234 8.35 26.61 14.60
C SER A 234 7.70 27.90 15.12
N GLU A 235 8.32 28.56 16.11
CA GLU A 235 7.90 29.88 16.60
C GLU A 235 7.94 30.94 15.49
N SER A 236 9.02 30.96 14.71
CA SER A 236 9.16 31.90 13.60
C SER A 236 8.16 31.66 12.48
N LEU A 237 7.75 30.41 12.27
CA LEU A 237 6.71 30.06 11.30
C LEU A 237 5.34 30.58 11.76
N GLU A 238 4.99 30.37 13.03
CA GLU A 238 3.73 30.86 13.61
C GLU A 238 3.62 32.39 13.53
N ILE A 239 4.69 33.10 13.87
CA ILE A 239 4.75 34.57 13.70
C ILE A 239 4.54 34.97 12.24
N LEU A 240 5.22 34.29 11.31
CA LEU A 240 5.09 34.57 9.89
C LEU A 240 3.67 34.31 9.36
N GLU A 241 3.02 33.25 9.81
CA GLU A 241 1.64 32.92 9.44
C GLU A 241 0.65 33.97 9.96
N ASN A 242 0.80 34.41 11.21
CA ASN A 242 -0.01 35.49 11.77
C ASN A 242 0.17 36.80 11.00
N GLU A 243 1.41 37.17 10.70
CA GLU A 243 1.71 38.36 9.91
C GLU A 243 1.16 38.29 8.48
N LEU A 244 1.17 37.11 7.85
CA LEU A 244 0.49 36.89 6.57
C LEU A 244 -1.02 37.10 6.70
N MET A 245 -1.66 36.55 7.74
CA MET A 245 -3.10 36.72 8.00
C MET A 245 -3.48 38.18 8.30
N GLU A 246 -2.64 38.93 9.00
CA GLU A 246 -2.91 40.33 9.33
C GLU A 246 -2.69 41.30 8.15
N ASN A 247 -1.80 40.94 7.21
CA ASN A 247 -1.38 41.83 6.12
C ASN A 247 -1.89 41.40 4.74
N ILE A 248 -2.50 40.22 4.61
CA ILE A 248 -3.25 39.78 3.44
C ILE A 248 -4.72 39.66 3.88
N THR A 249 -5.51 40.68 3.57
CA THR A 249 -6.88 40.80 4.07
C THR A 249 -7.87 41.00 2.94
N THR A 250 -9.15 40.78 3.23
CA THR A 250 -10.24 41.11 2.33
C THR A 250 -11.02 42.30 2.89
N ASP A 251 -11.34 43.26 2.02
CA ASP A 251 -12.01 44.53 2.38
C ASP A 251 -13.46 44.38 2.89
N ARG A 252 -14.05 43.18 2.84
CA ARG A 252 -15.40 42.88 3.33
C ARG A 252 -15.47 41.54 4.08
N PRO A 253 -15.95 41.53 5.34
CA PRO A 253 -16.25 40.29 6.05
C PRO A 253 -17.58 39.72 5.53
N GLY A 254 -17.53 38.79 4.59
CA GLY A 254 -18.71 38.14 4.03
C GLY A 254 -18.34 36.98 3.11
N TRP A 255 -19.01 35.85 3.30
CA TRP A 255 -18.76 34.58 2.59
C TRP A 255 -19.12 34.68 1.09
N TRP A 256 -18.18 34.29 0.22
CA TRP A 256 -18.31 33.66 -1.12
C TRP A 256 -19.30 34.20 -2.18
N GLU A 257 -20.02 35.30 -1.98
CA GLU A 257 -20.94 35.80 -3.02
C GLU A 257 -20.17 36.49 -4.17
N GLY A 258 -19.84 35.70 -5.20
CA GLY A 258 -19.38 36.18 -6.52
C GLY A 258 -17.87 36.34 -6.70
N LYS A 259 -17.04 35.93 -5.74
CA LYS A 259 -15.57 35.95 -5.83
C LYS A 259 -15.01 34.57 -6.14
N LEU A 260 -13.96 34.52 -6.94
CA LEU A 260 -13.29 33.27 -7.31
C LEU A 260 -12.25 32.86 -6.26
N TYR A 261 -11.63 33.84 -5.58
CA TYR A 261 -10.53 33.59 -4.65
C TYR A 261 -10.64 34.43 -3.37
N ASN A 262 -10.03 33.97 -2.29
CA ASN A 262 -9.97 34.70 -1.01
C ASN A 262 -8.53 34.85 -0.49
N GLU A 263 -8.38 35.59 0.61
CA GLU A 263 -7.07 35.85 1.24
C GLU A 263 -6.35 34.56 1.70
N ARG A 264 -7.10 33.54 2.15
CA ARG A 264 -6.53 32.27 2.61
C ARG A 264 -5.91 31.49 1.46
N ASP A 265 -6.48 31.56 0.26
CA ASP A 265 -5.91 30.88 -0.91
C ASP A 265 -4.50 31.40 -1.24
N ILE A 266 -4.27 32.71 -1.06
CA ILE A 266 -2.95 33.32 -1.21
C ILE A 266 -2.04 32.94 -0.05
N ILE A 267 -2.51 32.91 1.19
CA ILE A 267 -1.69 32.49 2.34
C ILE A 267 -1.25 31.03 2.19
N ASP A 268 -2.16 30.16 1.74
CA ASP A 268 -1.89 28.74 1.48
C ASP A 268 -0.88 28.55 0.33
N LEU A 269 -0.80 29.49 -0.63
CA LEU A 269 0.27 29.48 -1.64
C LEU A 269 1.66 29.58 -1.01
N PHE A 270 1.85 30.50 -0.05
CA PHE A 270 3.12 30.64 0.65
C PHE A 270 3.45 29.34 1.39
N LEU A 271 2.55 28.93 2.27
CA LEU A 271 2.84 27.94 3.31
C LEU A 271 2.56 26.50 2.85
N ARG A 272 1.30 26.20 2.51
CA ARG A 272 0.85 24.83 2.21
C ARG A 272 1.32 24.32 0.85
N ASN A 273 1.45 25.20 -0.13
CA ASN A 273 1.87 24.88 -1.50
C ASN A 273 3.37 25.11 -1.74
N GLY A 274 4.11 25.49 -0.70
CA GLY A 274 5.57 25.57 -0.72
C GLY A 274 6.16 26.68 -1.58
N LEU A 275 5.38 27.71 -1.95
CA LEU A 275 5.89 28.84 -2.73
C LEU A 275 6.61 29.91 -1.90
N ILE A 276 6.75 29.70 -0.59
CA ILE A 276 7.29 30.70 0.35
C ILE A 276 8.58 31.38 -0.11
N THR A 277 9.52 30.67 -0.74
CA THR A 277 10.78 31.28 -1.20
C THR A 277 10.62 32.11 -2.45
N LEU A 278 9.78 31.69 -3.41
CA LEU A 278 9.48 32.49 -4.59
C LEU A 278 8.74 33.76 -4.20
N LEU A 279 7.67 33.63 -3.42
CA LEU A 279 6.82 34.76 -3.07
C LEU A 279 7.52 35.70 -2.07
N GLY A 280 8.32 35.17 -1.16
CA GLY A 280 9.17 35.98 -0.27
C GLY A 280 10.20 36.81 -1.03
N ASP A 281 10.87 36.24 -2.05
CA ASP A 281 11.78 37.00 -2.91
C ASP A 281 11.08 38.13 -3.68
N LEU A 282 9.82 37.90 -4.06
CA LEU A 282 9.02 38.93 -4.73
C LEU A 282 8.63 40.05 -3.76
N ILE A 283 8.30 39.72 -2.51
CA ILE A 283 8.06 40.72 -1.45
C ILE A 283 9.32 41.57 -1.21
N GLU A 284 10.50 40.95 -1.06
CA GLU A 284 11.77 41.68 -0.88
C GLU A 284 12.03 42.68 -2.02
N LYS A 285 11.59 42.33 -3.23
CA LYS A 285 11.74 43.15 -4.45
C LYS A 285 10.59 44.14 -4.68
N ASN A 286 9.57 44.16 -3.82
CA ASN A 286 8.33 44.92 -4.02
C ASN A 286 7.63 44.59 -5.35
N GLN A 287 7.53 43.30 -5.68
CA GLN A 287 7.00 42.77 -6.94
C GLN A 287 5.85 41.76 -6.75
N LEU A 288 5.46 41.44 -5.52
CA LEU A 288 4.45 40.42 -5.23
C LEU A 288 3.09 40.81 -5.85
N ILE A 289 2.61 42.02 -5.60
CA ILE A 289 1.30 42.48 -6.08
C ILE A 289 1.25 42.47 -7.61
N THR A 290 2.32 42.93 -8.26
CA THR A 290 2.43 42.92 -9.73
C THR A 290 2.42 41.49 -10.27
N TYR A 291 3.15 40.59 -9.63
CA TYR A 291 3.24 39.20 -10.04
C TYR A 291 1.90 38.47 -9.89
N LEU A 292 1.21 38.63 -8.75
CA LEU A 292 -0.09 37.99 -8.51
C LEU A 292 -1.16 38.52 -9.48
N ASN A 293 -1.20 39.83 -9.75
CA ASN A 293 -2.10 40.37 -10.76
C ASN A 293 -1.78 39.87 -12.17
N TYR A 294 -0.50 39.70 -12.50
CA TYR A 294 -0.10 39.09 -13.78
C TYR A 294 -0.61 37.65 -13.90
N TYR A 295 -0.50 36.87 -12.82
CA TYR A 295 -1.00 35.51 -12.78
C TYR A 295 -2.52 35.43 -12.88
N LEU A 296 -3.24 36.20 -12.06
CA LEU A 296 -4.72 36.22 -12.01
C LEU A 296 -5.34 36.72 -13.31
N LYS A 297 -4.63 37.54 -14.09
CA LYS A 297 -5.07 37.97 -15.42
C LYS A 297 -5.29 36.79 -16.38
N ASN A 298 -4.60 35.66 -16.19
CA ASN A 298 -4.82 34.45 -17.00
C ASN A 298 -6.18 33.79 -16.72
N PHE A 299 -6.90 34.26 -15.70
CA PHE A 299 -8.19 33.75 -15.24
C PHE A 299 -9.25 34.87 -15.20
N ASP A 300 -9.07 35.91 -16.04
CA ASP A 300 -9.96 37.08 -16.12
C ASP A 300 -10.22 37.78 -14.77
N SER A 301 -9.28 37.67 -13.83
CA SER A 301 -9.37 38.26 -12.49
C SER A 301 -8.17 39.16 -12.14
N SER A 302 -8.23 39.81 -10.98
CA SER A 302 -7.17 40.61 -10.36
C SER A 302 -7.36 40.67 -8.85
N LEU A 303 -6.33 41.04 -8.09
CA LEU A 303 -6.46 41.22 -6.64
C LEU A 303 -7.55 42.26 -6.28
N ALA A 304 -7.73 43.28 -7.11
CA ALA A 304 -8.78 44.28 -6.95
C ALA A 304 -10.18 43.70 -7.19
N ASN A 305 -10.34 42.80 -8.17
CA ASN A 305 -11.62 42.12 -8.44
C ASN A 305 -12.01 41.19 -7.29
N GLU A 306 -11.02 40.50 -6.72
CA GLU A 306 -11.20 39.64 -5.54
C GLU A 306 -11.23 40.45 -4.23
N SER A 307 -11.01 41.77 -4.30
CA SER A 307 -11.05 42.66 -3.15
C SER A 307 -10.04 42.26 -2.05
N ILE A 308 -8.91 41.71 -2.48
CA ILE A 308 -7.79 41.30 -1.65
C ILE A 308 -6.78 42.45 -1.56
N ILE A 309 -6.43 42.80 -0.33
CA ILE A 309 -5.48 43.86 0.01
C ILE A 309 -4.24 43.23 0.62
N ILE A 310 -3.07 43.54 0.04
CA ILE A 310 -1.77 43.06 0.50
C ILE A 310 -0.92 44.25 0.95
N ASN A 311 -0.51 44.26 2.21
CA ASN A 311 0.44 45.24 2.74
C ASN A 311 1.89 44.77 2.51
N GLU A 312 2.37 44.91 1.28
CA GLU A 312 3.69 44.42 0.86
C GLU A 312 4.84 45.05 1.65
N SER A 313 4.74 46.33 2.03
CA SER A 313 5.78 47.01 2.80
C SER A 313 5.95 46.44 4.22
N LYS A 314 4.86 46.05 4.88
CA LYS A 314 4.95 45.41 6.21
C LYS A 314 5.46 43.98 6.09
N LEU A 315 4.92 43.23 5.13
CA LEU A 315 5.36 41.85 4.86
C LEU A 315 6.85 41.78 4.53
N LYS A 316 7.41 42.79 3.84
CA LYS A 316 8.83 42.86 3.55
C LYS A 316 9.69 42.84 4.81
N ASP A 317 9.39 43.68 5.80
CA ASP A 317 10.10 43.69 7.08
C ASP A 317 9.95 42.36 7.82
N THR A 318 8.75 41.75 7.77
CA THR A 318 8.49 40.43 8.36
C THR A 318 9.33 39.33 7.72
N PHE A 319 9.38 39.26 6.38
CA PHE A 319 10.17 38.24 5.68
C PHE A 319 11.67 38.42 5.89
N GLU A 320 12.17 39.66 5.83
CA GLU A 320 13.59 39.95 6.09
C GLU A 320 14.03 39.49 7.49
N LYS A 321 13.15 39.57 8.49
CA LYS A 321 13.42 39.17 9.89
C LYS A 321 13.04 37.73 10.24
N SER A 322 12.28 37.04 9.40
CA SER A 322 11.74 35.71 9.70
C SER A 322 12.82 34.63 9.60
N LEU A 323 13.18 34.02 10.74
CA LEU A 323 14.11 32.91 10.80
C LEU A 323 13.66 31.74 9.92
N TYR A 324 12.36 31.41 9.92
CA TYR A 324 11.81 30.32 9.11
C TYR A 324 12.04 30.55 7.62
N TYR A 325 11.70 31.74 7.13
CA TYR A 325 11.89 32.09 5.72
C TYR A 325 13.37 32.12 5.33
N GLN A 326 14.23 32.74 6.14
CA GLN A 326 15.68 32.78 5.88
C GLN A 326 16.29 31.36 5.86
N PHE A 327 15.83 30.48 6.75
CA PHE A 327 16.24 29.07 6.76
C PHE A 327 15.84 28.36 5.46
N VAL A 328 14.56 28.34 5.09
CA VAL A 328 14.13 27.64 3.86
C VAL A 328 14.76 28.22 2.60
N LYS A 329 14.95 29.55 2.55
CA LYS A 329 15.66 30.24 1.46
C LYS A 329 17.11 29.79 1.33
N SER A 330 17.81 29.63 2.46
CA SER A 330 19.22 29.20 2.46
C SER A 330 19.43 27.74 2.07
N ILE A 331 18.45 26.87 2.33
CA ILE A 331 18.51 25.44 1.99
C ILE A 331 18.08 25.17 0.55
N ASN A 332 17.15 25.97 0.03
CA ASN A 332 16.64 25.83 -1.33
C ASN A 332 17.73 26.07 -2.38
N ILE A 333 17.65 25.32 -3.48
CA ILE A 333 18.63 25.40 -4.57
C ILE A 333 18.08 26.23 -5.74
N PRO A 334 18.94 27.00 -6.41
CA PRO A 334 18.57 27.72 -7.61
C PRO A 334 18.20 26.74 -8.74
N SER A 335 17.27 27.19 -9.58
CA SER A 335 16.83 26.47 -10.77
C SER A 335 17.90 26.53 -11.86
N GLU A 336 18.52 25.40 -12.17
CA GLU A 336 19.54 25.29 -13.21
C GLU A 336 19.10 24.40 -14.39
N GLY A 337 19.60 24.70 -15.58
CA GLY A 337 19.31 23.94 -16.79
C GLY A 337 17.90 24.20 -17.37
N LYS A 338 17.32 23.20 -18.05
CA LYS A 338 16.01 23.33 -18.69
C LYS A 338 14.89 23.10 -17.67
N ARG A 339 14.22 24.16 -17.22
CA ARG A 339 13.13 24.14 -16.22
C ARG A 339 12.05 23.10 -16.51
N ILE A 340 11.58 23.03 -17.76
CA ILE A 340 10.58 22.04 -18.19
C ILE A 340 11.02 20.58 -17.96
N ASN A 341 12.31 20.27 -18.16
CA ASN A 341 12.84 18.94 -17.89
C ASN A 341 12.87 18.65 -16.38
N ASN A 342 13.25 19.65 -15.57
CA ASN A 342 13.25 19.52 -14.11
C ASN A 342 11.82 19.34 -13.58
N TYR A 343 10.83 20.05 -14.15
CA TYR A 343 9.42 19.84 -13.84
C TYR A 343 8.96 18.41 -14.17
N HIS A 344 9.23 17.93 -15.39
CA HIS A 344 8.91 16.55 -15.80
C HIS A 344 9.61 15.46 -14.98
N ASN A 345 10.70 15.81 -14.32
CA ASN A 345 11.44 14.94 -13.41
C ASN A 345 10.98 15.03 -11.95
N SER A 346 9.99 15.87 -11.65
CA SER A 346 9.55 16.17 -10.30
C SER A 346 8.29 15.41 -9.86
N TYR A 347 8.07 15.39 -8.55
CA TYR A 347 6.82 14.93 -7.94
C TYR A 347 5.59 15.64 -8.51
N PHE A 348 5.72 16.92 -8.88
CA PHE A 348 4.62 17.74 -9.41
C PHE A 348 4.24 17.41 -10.85
N TYR A 349 5.01 16.60 -11.58
CA TYR A 349 4.59 16.14 -12.91
C TYR A 349 4.06 14.72 -12.88
N LYS A 350 4.84 13.78 -12.36
CA LYS A 350 4.44 12.37 -12.26
C LYS A 350 5.18 11.71 -11.13
N ASN A 351 4.47 10.99 -10.28
CA ASN A 351 5.10 10.28 -9.18
C ASN A 351 5.96 9.11 -9.69
N PHE A 352 7.26 9.16 -9.40
CA PHE A 352 8.23 8.14 -9.77
C PHE A 352 9.34 8.09 -8.71
N SER A 353 9.80 6.89 -8.37
CA SER A 353 10.79 6.70 -7.29
C SER A 353 12.12 7.38 -7.52
N GLY A 354 12.53 7.47 -8.79
CA GLY A 354 13.73 8.20 -9.16
C GLY A 354 13.59 9.72 -9.01
N ASN A 355 12.39 10.27 -8.83
CA ASN A 355 12.24 11.72 -8.65
C ASN A 355 12.97 12.22 -7.41
N TRP A 356 13.16 11.39 -6.38
CA TRP A 356 13.96 11.77 -5.21
C TRP A 356 15.36 12.28 -5.60
N SER A 357 16.04 11.54 -6.48
CA SER A 357 17.47 11.69 -6.76
C SER A 357 17.80 12.23 -8.16
N LYS A 358 16.80 12.60 -8.95
CA LYS A 358 17.03 13.25 -10.25
C LYS A 358 17.59 14.67 -10.02
N PRO A 359 18.21 15.28 -11.06
CA PRO A 359 18.70 16.64 -10.96
C PRO A 359 17.59 17.60 -10.51
N GLN A 360 17.95 18.56 -9.65
CA GLN A 360 17.08 19.65 -9.22
C GLN A 360 15.88 19.19 -8.37
N GLN A 361 16.03 18.05 -7.67
CA GLN A 361 14.99 17.44 -6.83
C GLN A 361 15.38 17.40 -5.35
N LEU A 362 14.47 16.86 -4.52
CA LEU A 362 14.51 16.92 -3.06
C LEU A 362 15.83 16.43 -2.44
N LYS A 363 16.49 15.42 -3.03
CA LYS A 363 17.79 14.95 -2.53
C LYS A 363 18.86 16.05 -2.58
N GLU A 364 18.94 16.83 -3.65
CA GLU A 364 19.94 17.90 -3.79
C GLU A 364 19.70 19.02 -2.77
N VAL A 365 18.42 19.37 -2.55
CA VAL A 365 18.03 20.33 -1.50
C VAL A 365 18.44 19.84 -0.12
N ILE A 366 18.27 18.55 0.15
CA ILE A 366 18.66 17.94 1.42
C ILE A 366 20.17 17.84 1.58
N ASP A 367 20.93 17.66 0.49
CA ASP A 367 22.38 17.60 0.55
C ASP A 367 22.99 18.96 0.98
N ASN A 368 22.29 20.09 0.79
CA ASN A 368 22.71 21.41 1.29
C ASN A 368 22.79 21.51 2.82
N PHE A 369 22.10 20.64 3.57
CA PHE A 369 22.23 20.61 5.04
C PHE A 369 23.64 20.27 5.51
N ARG A 370 24.47 19.61 4.68
CA ARG A 370 25.84 19.23 5.05
C ARG A 370 26.80 20.42 5.15
N GLY A 371 26.41 21.58 4.63
CA GLY A 371 27.18 22.83 4.68
C GLY A 371 26.44 23.97 5.39
N PHE A 372 25.35 23.67 6.12
CA PHE A 372 24.59 24.69 6.83
C PHE A 372 25.37 25.14 8.09
N ASP A 373 26.15 26.20 7.94
CA ASP A 373 26.78 26.97 9.01
C ASP A 373 26.48 28.44 8.71
N ASN A 374 25.29 28.90 9.10
CA ASN A 374 24.82 30.24 8.80
C ASN A 374 24.63 31.05 10.08
N GLU A 375 24.79 32.37 9.97
CA GLU A 375 24.66 33.35 11.06
C GLU A 375 23.26 33.35 11.73
N LEU A 376 22.30 32.65 11.12
CA LEU A 376 20.91 32.49 11.56
C LEU A 376 20.74 31.65 12.84
N GLY A 377 21.70 30.76 13.16
CA GLY A 377 21.66 29.93 14.36
C GLY A 377 22.37 28.58 14.22
N LYS A 378 22.89 28.04 15.34
CA LYS A 378 23.53 26.72 15.36
C LYS A 378 22.49 25.61 15.47
N ILE A 379 22.32 24.84 14.39
CA ILE A 379 21.58 23.57 14.40
C ILE A 379 22.53 22.42 14.79
N SER A 380 22.10 21.53 15.68
CA SER A 380 22.91 20.38 16.07
C SER A 380 22.97 19.33 14.95
N SER A 381 24.06 18.56 14.88
CA SER A 381 24.18 17.45 13.92
C SER A 381 23.12 16.37 14.12
N SER A 382 22.65 16.18 15.36
CA SER A 382 21.52 15.32 15.71
C SER A 382 20.20 15.82 15.13
N GLU A 383 19.90 17.12 15.22
CA GLU A 383 18.70 17.73 14.64
C GLU A 383 18.72 17.65 13.12
N ILE A 384 19.86 17.98 12.49
CA ILE A 384 20.03 17.81 11.03
C ILE A 384 19.72 16.37 10.63
N SER A 385 20.37 15.40 11.28
CA SER A 385 20.21 13.99 10.94
C SER A 385 18.76 13.51 11.10
N ALA A 386 18.09 13.97 12.16
CA ALA A 386 16.69 13.65 12.41
C ALA A 386 15.76 14.29 11.37
N LEU A 387 15.94 15.57 11.06
CA LEU A 387 15.14 16.29 10.07
C LEU A 387 15.28 15.67 8.68
N ILE A 388 16.50 15.36 8.23
CA ILE A 388 16.77 14.68 6.96
C ILE A 388 16.06 13.33 6.91
N LYS A 389 16.18 12.54 7.99
CA LYS A 389 15.52 11.22 8.08
C LYS A 389 14.00 11.36 8.02
N THR A 390 13.44 12.34 8.71
CA THR A 390 12.00 12.64 8.72
C THR A 390 11.49 13.06 7.35
N ILE A 391 12.17 13.99 6.66
CA ILE A 391 11.81 14.42 5.30
C ILE A 391 11.84 13.23 4.35
N LYS A 392 12.89 12.41 4.41
CA LYS A 392 13.01 11.22 3.57
C LYS A 392 11.88 10.22 3.83
N ASN A 393 11.54 9.95 5.10
CA ASN A 393 10.44 9.05 5.44
C ASN A 393 9.10 9.58 4.92
N ILE A 394 8.81 10.87 5.10
CA ILE A 394 7.58 11.48 4.59
C ILE A 394 7.53 11.40 3.05
N TYR A 395 8.65 11.67 2.39
CA TYR A 395 8.73 11.51 0.94
C TYR A 395 8.44 10.07 0.51
N ASP A 396 9.16 9.09 1.07
CA ASP A 396 9.05 7.68 0.69
C ASP A 396 7.63 7.14 0.94
N TYR A 397 6.94 7.58 2.01
CA TYR A 397 5.70 6.96 2.46
C TYR A 397 4.41 7.76 2.20
N GLU A 398 4.49 9.07 1.94
CA GLU A 398 3.34 9.89 1.60
C GLU A 398 3.40 10.39 0.15
N PHE A 399 4.54 10.96 -0.26
CA PHE A 399 4.67 11.56 -1.59
C PHE A 399 5.01 10.55 -2.68
N SER A 400 5.79 9.49 -2.40
CA SER A 400 6.21 8.51 -3.42
C SER A 400 5.15 7.44 -3.72
N ILE A 401 4.16 7.29 -2.83
CA ILE A 401 3.09 6.28 -2.94
C ILE A 401 1.83 6.85 -3.55
N ASN A 402 1.42 8.03 -3.10
CA ASN A 402 0.16 8.63 -3.47
C ASN A 402 0.33 9.46 -4.75
N LEU A 403 -0.72 9.49 -5.58
CA LEU A 403 -0.77 10.51 -6.63
C LEU A 403 -0.75 11.88 -5.97
N ASN A 404 -0.04 12.81 -6.58
CA ASN A 404 -0.29 14.21 -6.35
C ASN A 404 -1.68 14.53 -6.93
N ARG A 405 -2.76 14.22 -6.20
CA ARG A 405 -4.13 14.42 -6.70
C ARG A 405 -4.36 15.87 -7.09
N ASP A 406 -3.80 16.76 -6.30
CA ASP A 406 -3.80 18.21 -6.46
C ASP A 406 -3.15 18.70 -7.78
N VAL A 407 -2.33 17.85 -8.44
CA VAL A 407 -1.66 18.20 -9.73
C VAL A 407 -1.97 17.23 -10.87
N LEU A 408 -2.42 16.01 -10.56
CA LEU A 408 -2.66 14.93 -11.53
C LEU A 408 -4.14 14.58 -11.72
N GLU A 409 -5.08 15.26 -11.04
CA GLU A 409 -6.50 15.16 -11.38
C GLU A 409 -6.74 15.80 -12.76
N ILE A 410 -6.50 14.99 -13.80
CA ILE A 410 -7.35 14.98 -14.99
C ILE A 410 -8.71 14.52 -14.47
N TYR A 411 -9.59 15.46 -14.17
CA TYR A 411 -10.93 15.20 -13.64
C TYR A 411 -11.75 14.38 -14.66
N GLU A 412 -12.12 13.15 -14.29
CA GLU A 412 -13.04 12.27 -15.06
C GLU A 412 -14.52 12.70 -14.94
N THR A 413 -14.81 13.91 -14.44
CA THR A 413 -16.15 14.46 -14.37
C THR A 413 -16.22 15.76 -15.15
N ASP A 414 -17.04 15.79 -16.21
CA ASP A 414 -17.38 16.92 -17.09
C ASP A 414 -18.00 18.16 -16.38
N GLN A 415 -17.79 18.32 -15.09
CA GLN A 415 -18.20 19.50 -14.35
C GLN A 415 -16.95 20.27 -13.95
N ASN A 416 -16.72 21.37 -14.68
CA ASN A 416 -15.86 22.49 -14.32
C ASN A 416 -16.33 23.07 -12.97
N PHE A 417 -16.04 22.39 -11.87
CA PHE A 417 -15.96 23.08 -10.59
C PHE A 417 -14.65 23.86 -10.61
N ASP A 418 -14.79 25.17 -10.43
CA ASP A 418 -13.72 26.15 -10.28
C ASP A 418 -12.55 25.56 -9.49
N GLN A 419 -11.47 25.36 -10.22
CA GLN A 419 -10.24 24.74 -9.79
C GLN A 419 -9.58 25.66 -8.74
N ASN A 420 -8.88 25.09 -7.76
CA ASN A 420 -7.91 25.85 -6.97
C ASN A 420 -6.78 26.24 -7.92
N VAL A 421 -7.00 27.32 -8.67
CA VAL A 421 -6.16 27.82 -9.76
C VAL A 421 -4.70 27.86 -9.36
N PHE A 422 -4.45 28.19 -8.10
CA PHE A 422 -3.16 28.27 -7.45
C PHE A 422 -2.38 26.93 -7.36
N LEU A 423 -2.98 25.79 -7.66
CA LEU A 423 -2.30 24.49 -7.79
C LEU A 423 -1.62 24.28 -9.17
N ASN A 424 -1.49 25.33 -9.99
CA ASN A 424 -0.74 25.30 -11.25
C ASN A 424 0.80 25.28 -11.03
N TYR A 425 1.34 24.18 -10.49
CA TYR A 425 2.77 24.03 -10.22
C TYR A 425 3.64 24.15 -11.47
N GLN A 426 3.13 23.83 -12.66
CA GLN A 426 3.87 24.06 -13.89
C GLN A 426 4.17 25.55 -14.07
N PHE A 427 3.16 26.41 -13.95
CA PHE A 427 3.36 27.86 -13.99
C PHE A 427 4.35 28.31 -12.91
N TRP A 428 4.14 27.92 -11.66
CA TRP A 428 5.01 28.36 -10.57
C TRP A 428 6.47 27.95 -10.78
N ILE A 429 6.71 26.71 -11.20
CA ILE A 429 8.07 26.19 -11.43
C ILE A 429 8.71 26.84 -12.67
N ASP A 430 7.95 27.07 -13.74
CA ASP A 430 8.48 27.68 -14.97
C ASP A 430 8.93 29.12 -14.75
N PHE A 431 8.25 29.87 -13.87
CA PHE A 431 8.58 31.27 -13.55
C PHE A 431 9.48 31.45 -12.33
N SER A 432 9.79 30.37 -11.61
CA SER A 432 10.60 30.43 -10.39
C SER A 432 12.11 30.47 -10.62
N PRO A 433 12.87 31.18 -9.77
CA PRO A 433 14.31 31.01 -9.66
C PRO A 433 14.71 29.76 -8.87
N TYR A 434 13.79 29.01 -8.26
CA TYR A 434 14.05 27.83 -7.42
C TYR A 434 13.68 26.52 -8.11
N SER A 435 14.34 25.44 -7.69
CA SER A 435 14.11 24.11 -8.25
C SER A 435 12.78 23.48 -7.79
N PRO A 436 12.19 22.53 -8.55
CA PRO A 436 11.07 21.70 -8.10
C PRO A 436 11.32 21.00 -6.76
N GLY A 437 12.56 20.55 -6.51
CA GLY A 437 12.94 19.97 -5.22
C GLY A 437 12.72 20.92 -4.05
N SER A 438 12.99 22.21 -4.25
CA SER A 438 12.86 23.27 -3.23
C SER A 438 11.40 23.47 -2.82
N TYR A 439 10.49 23.47 -3.80
CA TYR A 439 9.05 23.51 -3.54
C TYR A 439 8.58 22.33 -2.69
N LEU A 440 8.98 21.12 -3.08
CA LEU A 440 8.59 19.92 -2.33
C LEU A 440 9.18 19.92 -0.92
N PHE A 441 10.43 20.38 -0.77
CA PHE A 441 11.03 20.59 0.54
C PHE A 441 10.20 21.57 1.38
N ASN A 442 9.82 22.72 0.86
CA ASN A 442 9.02 23.71 1.58
C ASN A 442 7.68 23.14 2.05
N ILE A 443 6.97 22.37 1.20
CA ILE A 443 5.71 21.71 1.57
C ILE A 443 5.92 20.72 2.72
N ILE A 444 6.95 19.86 2.61
CA ILE A 444 7.24 18.86 3.63
C ILE A 444 7.66 19.54 4.93
N ASN A 445 8.55 20.54 4.85
CA ASN A 445 9.08 21.27 5.99
C ASN A 445 7.98 22.03 6.72
N TYR A 446 7.09 22.72 6.01
CA TYR A 446 5.92 23.37 6.61
C TYR A 446 5.11 22.37 7.43
N LYS A 447 4.71 21.23 6.85
CA LYS A 447 3.92 20.22 7.56
C LYS A 447 4.60 19.58 8.78
N ILE A 448 5.93 19.56 8.81
CA ILE A 448 6.69 19.01 9.95
C ILE A 448 6.85 20.05 11.06
N ILE A 449 7.20 21.28 10.68
CA ILE A 449 7.55 22.37 11.58
C ILE A 449 6.30 23.06 12.14
N ASP A 450 5.21 23.06 11.36
CA ASP A 450 3.90 23.51 11.81
C ASP A 450 3.50 22.73 13.08
N SER A 451 3.22 23.51 14.12
CA SER A 451 2.75 23.00 15.40
C SER A 451 3.74 22.01 16.05
N LEU A 452 5.03 22.06 15.73
CA LEU A 452 6.07 21.17 16.31
C LEU A 452 6.13 21.28 17.83
N LYS A 453 5.79 22.43 18.40
CA LYS A 453 5.76 22.67 19.86
C LYS A 453 4.53 22.10 20.55
N GLU A 454 3.47 21.84 19.80
CA GLU A 454 2.24 21.34 20.40
C GLU A 454 2.48 19.96 21.01
N PRO A 455 2.05 19.74 22.26
CA PRO A 455 2.21 18.45 22.89
C PRO A 455 1.47 17.40 22.05
N PHE A 456 2.14 16.29 21.79
CA PHE A 456 1.55 15.17 21.07
C PHE A 456 0.37 14.62 21.88
N ASN A 457 -0.86 15.00 21.51
CA ASN A 457 -2.05 14.63 22.24
C ASN A 457 -2.79 13.51 21.49
N ILE A 458 -3.03 12.41 22.19
CA ILE A 458 -3.74 11.26 21.63
C ILE A 458 -5.17 11.32 22.12
N ASP A 459 -6.10 11.50 21.19
CA ASP A 459 -7.52 11.37 21.49
C ASP A 459 -7.87 9.89 21.74
N LYS A 460 -7.68 9.45 22.99
CA LYS A 460 -8.00 8.08 23.42
C LYS A 460 -9.48 7.73 23.22
N SER A 461 -10.38 8.73 23.23
CA SER A 461 -11.82 8.51 23.03
C SER A 461 -12.17 8.10 21.59
N SER A 462 -11.27 8.36 20.64
CA SER A 462 -11.39 7.95 19.24
C SER A 462 -10.84 6.55 18.94
N PHE A 463 -10.32 5.83 19.95
CA PHE A 463 -9.83 4.45 19.85
C PHE A 463 -11.00 3.45 19.90
N ILE A 464 -11.92 3.52 18.93
CA ILE A 464 -13.02 2.56 18.87
C ILE A 464 -12.76 1.61 17.71
N PHE A 465 -12.01 0.56 17.98
CA PHE A 465 -12.00 -0.61 17.12
C PHE A 465 -13.32 -1.36 17.35
N ASP A 466 -14.29 -1.21 16.45
CA ASP A 466 -15.59 -1.86 16.59
C ASP A 466 -15.39 -3.39 16.74
N SER A 467 -15.94 -3.94 17.82
CA SER A 467 -15.94 -5.37 18.11
C SER A 467 -16.43 -6.23 16.93
N LYS A 468 -17.36 -5.71 16.11
CA LYS A 468 -17.83 -6.39 14.89
C LYS A 468 -16.72 -6.51 13.85
N TYR A 469 -15.91 -5.46 13.67
CA TYR A 469 -14.76 -5.49 12.78
C TYR A 469 -13.71 -6.48 13.27
N ALA A 470 -13.44 -6.50 14.58
CA ALA A 470 -12.56 -7.48 15.21
C ALA A 470 -12.97 -8.92 14.89
N LEU A 471 -14.27 -9.22 15.03
CA LEU A 471 -14.82 -10.55 14.73
C LEU A 471 -14.68 -10.92 13.25
N ASN A 472 -14.85 -9.96 12.33
CA ASN A 472 -14.64 -10.24 10.90
C ASN A 472 -13.19 -10.65 10.61
N TYR A 473 -12.19 -9.94 11.15
CA TYR A 473 -10.77 -10.32 11.04
C TYR A 473 -10.49 -11.72 11.65
N GLN A 474 -11.18 -12.10 12.72
CA GLN A 474 -10.86 -13.34 13.44
C GLN A 474 -11.59 -14.59 12.95
N ILE A 475 -12.79 -14.46 12.38
CA ILE A 475 -13.69 -15.61 12.15
C ILE A 475 -14.02 -15.80 10.67
N ASN A 476 -14.06 -14.73 9.86
CA ASN A 476 -14.43 -14.85 8.45
C ASN A 476 -13.29 -15.55 7.67
N PRO A 477 -13.51 -16.77 7.13
CA PRO A 477 -12.45 -17.51 6.44
C PRO A 477 -11.91 -16.78 5.21
N PHE A 478 -12.71 -15.93 4.57
CA PHE A 478 -12.28 -15.13 3.43
C PHE A 478 -11.43 -13.93 3.88
N MET A 479 -11.73 -13.34 5.04
CA MET A 479 -10.91 -12.30 5.64
C MET A 479 -9.59 -12.86 6.18
N ILE A 480 -9.63 -14.01 6.83
CA ILE A 480 -8.44 -14.75 7.25
C ILE A 480 -7.53 -15.07 6.05
N PHE A 481 -8.12 -15.46 4.92
CA PHE A 481 -7.38 -15.67 3.67
C PHE A 481 -6.84 -14.35 3.07
N TYR A 482 -7.64 -13.28 3.12
CA TYR A 482 -7.22 -11.92 2.75
C TYR A 482 -6.00 -11.46 3.57
N GLU A 483 -6.00 -11.71 4.88
CA GLU A 483 -4.90 -11.39 5.79
C GLU A 483 -3.63 -12.16 5.44
N MET A 484 -3.74 -13.46 5.15
CA MET A 484 -2.60 -14.24 4.66
C MET A 484 -2.11 -13.70 3.32
N ALA A 485 -2.99 -13.28 2.42
CA ALA A 485 -2.60 -12.72 1.14
C ALA A 485 -1.91 -11.35 1.27
N TYR A 486 -2.39 -10.42 2.09
CA TYR A 486 -1.87 -9.05 2.08
C TYR A 486 -0.92 -8.71 3.22
N PHE A 487 -1.03 -9.38 4.37
CA PHE A 487 -0.32 -9.02 5.60
C PHE A 487 0.72 -10.06 6.04
N SER A 488 1.09 -11.02 5.19
CA SER A 488 2.16 -12.01 5.49
C SER A 488 3.57 -11.43 5.60
N GLY A 489 3.75 -10.19 5.17
CA GLY A 489 5.01 -9.45 5.27
C GLY A 489 5.42 -9.05 6.69
N SER A 490 6.19 -7.98 6.75
CA SER A 490 6.61 -7.32 7.98
C SER A 490 5.39 -6.93 8.82
N ASN A 491 5.47 -7.22 10.12
CA ASN A 491 4.45 -6.84 11.09
C ASN A 491 4.87 -5.57 11.81
N ASP A 492 4.86 -4.47 11.07
CA ASP A 492 5.15 -3.14 11.59
C ASP A 492 4.01 -2.16 11.26
N PRO A 493 3.82 -1.12 12.08
CA PRO A 493 2.73 -0.16 11.92
C PRO A 493 2.69 0.52 10.55
N GLN A 494 3.86 0.84 9.99
CA GLN A 494 3.99 1.55 8.72
C GLN A 494 3.58 0.66 7.55
N SER A 495 4.08 -0.58 7.50
CA SER A 495 3.66 -1.55 6.49
C SER A 495 2.17 -1.83 6.56
N ASN A 496 1.62 -2.00 7.77
CA ASN A 496 0.19 -2.22 7.97
C ASN A 496 -0.64 -1.05 7.43
N HIS A 497 -0.26 0.19 7.78
CA HIS A 497 -0.96 1.38 7.31
C HIS A 497 -0.94 1.50 5.79
N ILE A 498 0.21 1.31 5.16
CA ILE A 498 0.34 1.39 3.69
C ILE A 498 -0.55 0.34 3.01
N LEU A 499 -0.56 -0.89 3.53
CA LEU A 499 -1.38 -1.97 2.99
C LEU A 499 -2.87 -1.67 3.14
N THR A 500 -3.29 -1.16 4.30
CA THR A 500 -4.69 -0.79 4.58
C THR A 500 -5.15 0.41 3.75
N LYS A 501 -4.37 1.50 3.68
CA LYS A 501 -4.71 2.70 2.90
C LYS A 501 -4.83 2.42 1.40
N ASN A 502 -4.12 1.40 0.91
CA ASN A 502 -4.11 0.99 -0.50
C ASN A 502 -4.92 -0.30 -0.74
N SER A 503 -5.80 -0.68 0.18
CA SER A 503 -6.60 -1.90 0.03
C SER A 503 -7.51 -1.82 -1.18
N VAL A 504 -7.58 -2.91 -1.96
CA VAL A 504 -8.43 -2.98 -3.18
C VAL A 504 -9.91 -2.82 -2.86
N MET A 505 -10.32 -3.37 -1.73
CA MET A 505 -11.64 -3.22 -1.16
C MET A 505 -11.51 -2.54 0.20
N PRO A 506 -12.51 -1.79 0.67
CA PRO A 506 -12.38 -1.07 1.92
C PRO A 506 -12.27 -2.03 3.10
N ILE A 507 -11.31 -1.76 3.98
CA ILE A 507 -11.12 -2.47 5.25
C ILE A 507 -10.93 -1.45 6.36
N SER A 508 -11.35 -1.79 7.58
CA SER A 508 -11.14 -0.92 8.74
C SER A 508 -9.65 -0.80 9.08
N GLY A 509 -9.17 0.42 9.32
CA GLY A 509 -7.85 0.65 9.93
C GLY A 509 -7.76 -0.02 11.29
N PHE A 510 -6.67 -0.72 11.57
CA PHE A 510 -6.48 -1.48 12.81
C PHE A 510 -5.14 -1.18 13.52
N THR A 511 -4.38 -0.22 12.99
CA THR A 511 -3.15 0.25 13.59
C THR A 511 -3.40 1.63 14.17
N PHE A 512 -3.36 1.68 15.50
CA PHE A 512 -3.59 2.86 16.31
C PHE A 512 -2.36 3.06 17.21
N TYR A 513 -2.14 4.27 17.72
CA TYR A 513 -1.03 4.54 18.62
C TYR A 513 -1.51 5.13 19.97
N ASP A 514 -0.74 4.88 21.02
CA ASP A 514 -0.86 5.49 22.35
C ASP A 514 0.53 5.95 22.83
N LEU A 515 0.61 6.65 23.96
CA LEU A 515 1.87 6.99 24.63
C LEU A 515 2.10 6.05 25.84
N ASN A 516 3.33 5.55 26.01
CA ASN A 516 3.74 4.88 27.24
C ASN A 516 3.98 5.90 28.38
N SER A 517 4.33 5.41 29.57
CA SER A 517 4.65 6.25 30.74
C SER A 517 5.86 7.17 30.55
N GLU A 518 6.71 6.89 29.56
CA GLU A 518 7.91 7.65 29.21
C GLU A 518 7.65 8.66 28.08
N GLY A 519 6.41 8.71 27.54
CA GLY A 519 6.04 9.58 26.41
C GLY A 519 6.44 9.03 25.03
N ASP A 520 6.82 7.76 24.92
CA ASP A 520 7.07 7.09 23.65
C ASP A 520 5.79 6.56 23.02
N LEU A 521 5.76 6.60 21.68
CA LEU A 521 4.72 5.97 20.90
C LEU A 521 4.76 4.45 21.04
N ILE A 522 3.63 3.89 21.46
CA ILE A 522 3.32 2.47 21.42
C ILE A 522 2.20 2.24 20.41
N TYR A 523 2.25 1.12 19.70
CA TYR A 523 1.28 0.81 18.65
C TYR A 523 0.43 -0.39 19.04
N SER A 524 -0.85 -0.34 18.66
CA SER A 524 -1.72 -1.51 18.74
C SER A 524 -1.17 -2.64 17.89
N LYS A 525 -1.29 -3.87 18.38
CA LYS A 525 -1.03 -5.06 17.55
C LYS A 525 -2.19 -5.26 16.57
N ARG A 526 -1.90 -5.97 15.48
CA ARG A 526 -2.95 -6.47 14.57
C ARG A 526 -4.00 -7.25 15.38
N PRO A 527 -5.29 -7.16 15.03
CA PRO A 527 -6.36 -7.93 15.67
C PRO A 527 -6.33 -9.41 15.28
N PHE A 528 -5.37 -9.80 14.43
CA PHE A 528 -5.15 -11.13 13.90
C PHE A 528 -3.66 -11.50 13.90
N ILE A 529 -3.38 -12.79 13.80
CA ILE A 529 -2.02 -13.34 13.80
C ILE A 529 -1.84 -14.19 12.53
N VAL A 530 -1.07 -13.68 11.56
CA VAL A 530 -1.00 -14.30 10.24
C VAL A 530 -0.46 -15.73 10.26
N TRP A 531 0.57 -16.03 11.05
CA TRP A 531 1.10 -17.41 11.14
C TRP A 531 0.07 -18.39 11.74
N LEU A 532 -0.80 -17.92 12.64
CA LEU A 532 -1.89 -18.71 13.19
C LEU A 532 -2.92 -19.02 12.11
N ASN A 533 -3.23 -18.05 11.24
CA ASN A 533 -4.12 -18.25 10.09
C ASN A 533 -3.59 -19.36 9.15
N TYR A 534 -2.28 -19.37 8.86
CA TYR A 534 -1.64 -20.45 8.10
C TYR A 534 -1.82 -21.81 8.79
N LEU A 535 -1.58 -21.89 10.11
CA LEU A 535 -1.76 -23.12 10.87
C LEU A 535 -3.22 -23.59 10.87
N LEU A 536 -4.18 -22.67 10.99
CA LEU A 536 -5.61 -23.01 10.95
C LEU A 536 -6.00 -23.62 9.61
N PHE A 537 -5.58 -23.02 8.49
CA PHE A 537 -5.88 -23.53 7.15
C PHE A 537 -5.17 -24.85 6.83
N ILE A 538 -3.86 -24.92 7.08
CA ILE A 538 -3.07 -26.14 6.84
C ILE A 538 -3.54 -27.26 7.77
N GLY A 539 -3.74 -26.96 9.05
CA GLY A 539 -4.23 -27.91 10.06
C GLY A 539 -5.62 -28.45 9.70
N SER A 540 -6.54 -27.58 9.28
CA SER A 540 -7.87 -27.98 8.78
C SER A 540 -7.75 -28.87 7.55
N GLY A 541 -6.88 -28.53 6.60
CA GLY A 541 -6.60 -29.36 5.42
C GLY A 541 -6.04 -30.74 5.77
N ILE A 542 -5.10 -30.82 6.71
CA ILE A 542 -4.53 -32.09 7.20
C ILE A 542 -5.59 -32.93 7.92
N MET A 543 -6.41 -32.30 8.77
CA MET A 543 -7.50 -32.95 9.49
C MET A 543 -8.53 -33.55 8.51
N LEU A 544 -8.97 -32.77 7.53
CA LEU A 544 -9.90 -33.22 6.48
C LEU A 544 -9.28 -34.33 5.62
N THR A 545 -8.01 -34.19 5.25
CA THR A 545 -7.26 -35.24 4.53
C THR A 545 -7.23 -36.53 5.35
N SER A 546 -7.01 -36.44 6.66
CA SER A 546 -6.98 -37.58 7.57
C SER A 546 -8.34 -38.27 7.67
N PHE A 547 -9.44 -37.51 7.71
CA PHE A 547 -10.78 -38.09 7.63
C PHE A 547 -11.02 -38.80 6.29
N GLY A 548 -10.69 -38.15 5.18
CA GLY A 548 -10.77 -38.76 3.85
C GLY A 548 -9.97 -40.06 3.76
N TYR A 549 -8.75 -40.06 4.31
CA TYR A 549 -7.87 -41.21 4.35
C TYR A 549 -8.47 -42.37 5.18
N ARG A 550 -9.09 -42.07 6.32
CA ARG A 550 -9.82 -43.09 7.11
C ARG A 550 -10.97 -43.71 6.31
N TYR A 551 -11.76 -42.91 5.60
CA TYR A 551 -12.82 -43.43 4.72
C TYR A 551 -12.27 -44.25 3.55
N PHE A 552 -11.19 -43.80 2.92
CA PHE A 552 -10.50 -44.51 1.84
C PHE A 552 -9.98 -45.89 2.29
N ASN A 553 -9.42 -45.97 3.50
CA ASN A 553 -8.94 -47.23 4.06
C ASN A 553 -10.06 -48.20 4.44
N LYS A 554 -11.15 -47.71 5.03
CA LYS A 554 -12.30 -48.53 5.49
C LYS A 554 -13.05 -49.26 4.38
N GLN A 555 -12.78 -48.98 3.11
CA GLN A 555 -13.47 -49.69 2.02
C GLN A 555 -13.11 -51.18 2.04
N LYS A 556 -14.07 -52.04 2.34
CA LYS A 556 -13.87 -53.49 2.18
C LYS A 556 -13.63 -53.78 0.70
N SER A 557 -12.56 -54.50 0.39
CA SER A 557 -12.43 -55.13 -0.92
C SER A 557 -13.60 -56.09 -1.06
N LYS A 558 -14.48 -55.88 -2.04
CA LYS A 558 -15.57 -56.83 -2.34
C LYS A 558 -15.04 -58.24 -2.68
N SER A 559 -13.73 -58.44 -2.81
CA SER A 559 -13.13 -59.77 -2.96
C SER A 559 -13.17 -60.63 -1.69
N ASN A 560 -13.40 -60.07 -0.50
CA ASN A 560 -13.46 -60.86 0.74
C ASN A 560 -14.90 -61.25 1.11
N MET A 561 -15.81 -61.23 0.14
CA MET A 561 -17.20 -61.70 0.29
C MET A 561 -17.53 -62.84 -0.70
N ILE A 562 -16.52 -63.37 -1.37
CA ILE A 562 -16.61 -64.59 -2.18
C ILE A 562 -15.48 -65.48 -1.66
N ASP A 563 -15.67 -66.02 -0.47
CA ASP A 563 -15.08 -67.26 0.03
C ASP A 563 -16.13 -67.93 0.90
#